data_AF-A0A4R6SQT8-F1
#
_entry.id   AF-A0A4R6SQT8-F1
#
_cell.length_a   1.000
_cell.length_b   1.000
_cell.length_c   1.000
_cell.angle_alpha   90.00
_cell.angle_beta   90.00
_cell.angle_gamma   90.00
#
_symmetry.space_group_name_H-M   'P 1'
#
loop_
_entity.id
_entity.type
_entity.pdbx_description
1 polymer ?
#
loop_
_entity_poly.entity_id
_entity_poly.type
_entity_poly.pdbx_seq_one_letter_code
_entity_poly.pdbx_strand_id
1 'polypeptide(L)'
;MIKKYRILFMVLLAINYFGCKSGNLKIEPIDSSLNERLRTGKGLDLRLFSTKEVFQYYEISNYSQFSSVDFQLKLDDFVKQQYTIRDIAAANNFTILFYKKAFLVNYEGHVYEAARDEENGTLSDYKDNLIALIRYTKGNHGLLIRQRVLYP
;
A
#
# COMPACT_ATOMS: atom_id res chain seq x y z
N MET A 1 34.68 0.07 -44.02
CA MET A 1 34.40 -0.67 -42.76
C MET A 1 33.84 0.18 -41.62
N ILE A 2 33.91 1.53 -41.66
CA ILE A 2 33.59 2.42 -40.52
C ILE A 2 32.08 2.73 -40.37
N LYS A 3 31.26 2.61 -41.44
CA LYS A 3 29.82 2.96 -41.40
C LYS A 3 28.96 1.97 -40.61
N LYS A 4 29.31 0.67 -40.57
CA LYS A 4 28.53 -0.36 -39.84
C LYS A 4 28.57 -0.17 -38.32
N TYR A 5 29.69 0.29 -37.78
CA TYR A 5 29.87 0.53 -36.33
C TYR A 5 29.10 1.76 -35.83
N ARG A 6 28.85 2.77 -36.68
CA ARG A 6 28.07 3.96 -36.29
C ARG A 6 26.59 3.64 -36.09
N ILE A 7 26.02 2.77 -36.91
CA ILE A 7 24.62 2.33 -36.78
C ILE A 7 24.46 1.45 -35.54
N LEU A 8 25.39 0.54 -35.29
CA LEU A 8 25.39 -0.32 -34.10
C LEU A 8 25.48 0.51 -32.81
N PHE A 9 26.29 1.58 -32.79
CA PHE A 9 26.43 2.46 -31.64
C PHE A 9 25.18 3.31 -31.37
N MET A 10 24.49 3.79 -32.42
CA MET A 10 23.23 4.53 -32.26
C MET A 10 22.09 3.63 -31.75
N VAL A 11 22.03 2.36 -32.19
CA VAL A 11 21.03 1.40 -31.69
C VAL A 11 21.29 1.06 -30.22
N LEU A 12 22.56 0.88 -29.81
CA LEU A 12 22.89 0.67 -28.39
C LEU A 12 22.55 1.87 -27.50
N LEU A 13 22.73 3.10 -28.00
CA LEU A 13 22.34 4.31 -27.27
C LEU A 13 20.81 4.46 -27.16
N ALA A 14 20.06 4.07 -28.20
CA ALA A 14 18.60 4.10 -28.18
C ALA A 14 18.00 3.10 -27.18
N ILE A 15 18.61 1.92 -27.03
CA ILE A 15 18.19 0.90 -26.05
C ILE A 15 18.43 1.40 -24.61
N ASN A 16 19.50 2.17 -24.37
CA ASN A 16 19.78 2.76 -23.05
C ASN A 16 18.84 3.94 -22.70
N TYR A 17 18.35 4.70 -23.69
CA TYR A 17 17.43 5.82 -23.45
C TYR A 17 15.99 5.38 -23.15
N PHE A 18 15.55 4.21 -23.64
CA PHE A 18 14.22 3.67 -23.33
C PHE A 18 14.19 2.82 -22.04
N GLY A 19 15.35 2.45 -21.49
CA GLY A 19 15.44 1.62 -20.28
C GLY A 19 15.33 2.36 -18.95
N CYS A 20 15.24 3.69 -18.93
CA CYS A 20 15.35 4.51 -17.71
C CYS A 20 14.02 5.14 -17.24
N LYS A 21 12.88 4.47 -17.52
CA LYS A 21 11.55 4.86 -16.99
C LYS A 21 10.92 3.83 -16.05
N SER A 22 11.69 2.86 -15.54
CA SER A 22 11.18 1.87 -14.59
C SER A 22 11.75 2.11 -13.19
N GLY A 23 11.40 3.23 -12.57
CA GLY A 23 11.43 3.21 -11.11
C GLY A 23 10.37 2.19 -10.69
N ASN A 24 10.73 1.14 -9.96
CA ASN A 24 9.72 0.26 -9.39
C ASN A 24 8.97 1.02 -8.29
N LEU A 25 7.64 0.90 -8.28
CA LEU A 25 6.84 1.34 -7.13
C LEU A 25 7.32 0.53 -5.93
N LYS A 26 7.79 1.22 -4.89
CA LYS A 26 8.28 0.55 -3.69
C LYS A 26 7.25 0.73 -2.59
N ILE A 27 6.67 -0.37 -2.14
CA ILE A 27 5.68 -0.44 -1.07
C ILE A 27 6.32 -1.21 0.08
N GLU A 28 6.41 -0.60 1.25
CA GLU A 28 7.02 -1.17 2.44
C GLU A 28 6.05 -1.03 3.62
N PRO A 29 5.96 -2.00 4.53
CA PRO A 29 5.17 -1.83 5.74
C PRO A 29 5.81 -0.71 6.59
N ILE A 30 4.98 0.16 7.16
CA ILE A 30 5.46 1.15 8.14
C ILE A 30 6.04 0.42 9.35
N ASP A 31 5.33 -0.62 9.82
CA ASP A 31 5.82 -1.59 10.80
C ASP A 31 5.24 -2.98 10.51
N SER A 32 6.10 -3.89 10.09
CA SER A 32 5.75 -5.28 9.78
C SER A 32 5.17 -6.03 10.98
N SER A 33 5.73 -5.81 12.18
CA SER A 33 5.30 -6.49 13.40
C SER A 33 3.93 -6.01 13.84
N LEU A 34 3.69 -4.70 13.79
CA LEU A 34 2.38 -4.13 14.07
C LEU A 34 1.32 -4.60 13.07
N ASN A 35 1.59 -4.55 11.76
CA ASN A 35 0.67 -5.07 10.75
C ASN A 35 0.30 -6.53 11.03
N GLU A 36 1.28 -7.36 11.39
CA GLU A 36 1.04 -8.77 11.74
C GLU A 36 0.18 -8.93 13.00
N ARG A 37 0.42 -8.13 14.04
CA ARG A 37 -0.39 -8.12 15.26
C ARG A 37 -1.82 -7.68 14.97
N LEU A 38 -2.02 -6.60 14.21
CA LEU A 38 -3.34 -6.12 13.78
C LEU A 38 -4.08 -7.14 12.91
N ARG A 39 -3.37 -7.79 11.99
CA ARG A 39 -3.93 -8.80 11.10
C ARG A 39 -4.38 -10.06 11.83
N THR A 40 -3.59 -10.51 12.80
CA THR A 40 -3.82 -11.78 13.50
C THR A 40 -4.55 -11.63 14.84
N GLY A 41 -4.60 -10.43 15.40
CA GLY A 41 -5.05 -10.14 16.77
C GLY A 41 -4.06 -10.61 17.85
N LYS A 42 -2.94 -11.26 17.49
CA LYS A 42 -2.02 -11.84 18.46
C LYS A 42 -1.23 -10.76 19.18
N GLY A 43 -1.25 -10.79 20.51
CA GLY A 43 -0.52 -9.82 21.33
C GLY A 43 -1.16 -8.44 21.41
N LEU A 44 -2.42 -8.29 20.96
CA LEU A 44 -3.23 -7.09 21.16
C LEU A 44 -4.16 -7.26 22.36
N ASP A 45 -4.41 -6.17 23.08
CA ASP A 45 -5.49 -6.12 24.06
C ASP A 45 -6.82 -6.00 23.30
N LEU A 46 -7.56 -7.11 23.22
CA LEU A 46 -8.83 -7.18 22.46
C LEU A 46 -9.96 -6.33 23.07
N ARG A 47 -9.75 -5.75 24.27
CA ARG A 47 -10.65 -4.74 24.83
C ARG A 47 -10.47 -3.37 24.18
N LEU A 48 -9.30 -3.13 23.60
CA LEU A 48 -8.94 -1.89 22.92
C LEU A 48 -8.98 -2.07 21.39
N PHE A 49 -8.58 -3.23 20.88
CA PHE A 49 -8.47 -3.48 19.44
C PHE A 49 -9.52 -4.47 18.95
N SER A 50 -10.29 -4.06 17.95
CA SER A 50 -11.21 -4.94 17.25
C SER A 50 -10.45 -5.86 16.29
N THR A 51 -10.81 -7.15 16.27
CA THR A 51 -10.38 -8.09 15.21
C THR A 51 -11.33 -8.11 14.02
N LYS A 52 -12.42 -7.33 14.09
CA LYS A 52 -13.39 -7.17 12.99
C LYS A 52 -13.06 -5.99 12.09
N GLU A 53 -12.33 -5.01 12.61
CA GLU A 53 -11.81 -3.85 11.88
C GLU A 53 -10.29 -4.00 11.83
N VAL A 54 -9.77 -4.47 10.70
CA VAL A 54 -8.33 -4.69 10.51
C VAL A 54 -7.76 -3.56 9.66
N PHE A 55 -6.73 -2.90 10.19
CA PHE A 55 -5.98 -1.86 9.50
C PHE A 55 -4.57 -2.33 9.20
N GLN A 56 -4.07 -2.04 8.01
CA GLN A 56 -2.73 -2.36 7.56
C GLN A 56 -2.07 -1.12 6.97
N TYR A 57 -0.86 -0.83 7.42
CA TYR A 57 -0.18 0.46 7.20
C TYR A 57 1.07 0.27 6.35
N TYR A 58 1.13 0.97 5.22
CA TYR A 58 2.23 0.92 4.28
C TYR A 58 2.70 2.31 3.91
N GLU A 59 3.98 2.41 3.60
CA GLU A 59 4.59 3.56 2.97
C GLU A 59 4.95 3.25 1.51
N ILE A 60 4.86 4.26 0.66
CA ILE A 60 5.11 4.18 -0.76
C ILE A 60 6.14 5.23 -1.18
N SER A 61 7.10 4.79 -1.97
CA SER A 61 8.02 5.68 -2.68
C SER A 61 7.99 5.44 -4.19
N ASN A 62 8.42 6.47 -4.93
CA ASN A 62 8.44 6.50 -6.40
C ASN A 62 7.05 6.34 -7.05
N TYR A 63 5.97 6.84 -6.43
CA TYR A 63 4.61 6.75 -6.99
C TYR A 63 4.32 7.80 -8.08
N SER A 64 4.98 8.96 -8.03
CA SER A 64 4.72 10.11 -8.92
C SER A 64 5.05 9.88 -10.40
N GLN A 65 5.74 8.80 -10.73
CA GLN A 65 6.10 8.43 -12.11
C GLN A 65 5.01 7.59 -12.81
N PHE A 66 3.98 7.15 -12.08
CA PHE A 66 2.92 6.30 -12.60
C PHE A 66 1.66 7.12 -12.90
N SER A 67 0.93 6.74 -13.96
CA SER A 67 -0.44 7.23 -14.14
C SER A 67 -1.33 6.71 -13.01
N SER A 68 -2.45 7.38 -12.72
CA SER A 68 -3.39 6.91 -11.68
C SER A 68 -3.87 5.48 -11.94
N VAL A 69 -4.07 5.12 -13.21
CA VAL A 69 -4.48 3.76 -13.62
C VAL A 69 -3.38 2.74 -13.33
N ASP A 70 -2.14 3.03 -13.76
CA ASP A 70 -1.00 2.13 -13.53
C ASP A 70 -0.71 1.98 -12.04
N PHE A 71 -0.78 3.09 -11.29
CA PHE A 71 -0.58 3.09 -9.84
C PHE A 71 -1.63 2.19 -9.16
N GLN A 72 -2.90 2.34 -9.52
CA GLN A 72 -3.97 1.50 -8.97
C GLN A 72 -3.77 0.01 -9.31
N LEU A 73 -3.33 -0.32 -10.52
CA LEU A 73 -3.01 -1.71 -10.88
C LEU A 73 -1.86 -2.27 -10.04
N LYS A 74 -0.83 -1.47 -9.77
CA LYS A 74 0.29 -1.88 -8.91
C LYS A 74 -0.14 -2.10 -7.46
N LEU A 75 -1.01 -1.26 -6.92
CA LEU A 75 -1.58 -1.45 -5.58
C LEU A 75 -2.42 -2.73 -5.52
N ASP A 76 -3.25 -2.97 -6.53
CA ASP A 76 -4.07 -4.18 -6.63
C ASP A 76 -3.21 -5.45 -6.64
N ASP A 77 -2.14 -5.46 -7.44
CA ASP A 77 -1.23 -6.59 -7.54
C ASP A 77 -0.47 -6.81 -6.23
N PHE A 78 -0.03 -5.74 -5.58
CA PHE A 78 0.57 -5.82 -4.25
C PHE A 78 -0.36 -6.47 -3.23
N VAL A 79 -1.62 -6.02 -3.15
CA VAL A 79 -2.60 -6.56 -2.19
C VAL A 79 -2.87 -8.05 -2.45
N LYS A 80 -2.98 -8.47 -3.71
CA LYS A 80 -3.18 -9.89 -4.07
C LYS A 80 -1.99 -10.77 -3.71
N GLN A 81 -0.76 -10.23 -3.76
CA GLN A 81 0.44 -10.95 -3.38
C GLN A 81 0.59 -11.04 -1.87
N GLN A 82 0.21 -9.98 -1.14
CA GLN A 82 0.40 -9.86 0.29
C GLN A 82 -0.67 -10.59 1.11
N TYR A 83 -1.91 -10.66 0.61
CA TYR A 83 -3.05 -11.16 1.37
C TYR A 83 -3.83 -12.22 0.63
N THR A 84 -4.21 -13.27 1.35
CA THR A 84 -5.16 -14.26 0.83
C THR A 84 -6.60 -13.75 1.00
N ILE A 85 -7.53 -14.28 0.21
CA ILE A 85 -8.97 -14.03 0.39
C ILE A 85 -9.42 -14.42 1.81
N ARG A 86 -8.80 -15.45 2.41
CA ARG A 86 -9.11 -15.90 3.77
C ARG A 86 -8.74 -14.84 4.81
N ASP A 87 -7.58 -14.20 4.68
CA ASP A 87 -7.15 -13.11 5.57
C ASP A 87 -8.16 -11.97 5.54
N ILE A 88 -8.56 -11.57 4.33
CA ILE A 88 -9.52 -10.48 4.12
C ILE A 88 -10.91 -10.84 4.66
N ALA A 89 -11.38 -12.07 4.42
CA ALA A 89 -12.72 -12.51 4.82
C ALA A 89 -12.89 -12.79 6.33
N ALA A 90 -11.80 -12.84 7.09
CA ALA A 90 -11.82 -13.01 8.54
C ALA A 90 -12.33 -11.76 9.28
N ALA A 91 -12.16 -10.58 8.66
CA ALA A 91 -12.60 -9.29 9.18
C ALA A 91 -13.96 -8.86 8.57
N ASN A 92 -14.67 -7.97 9.25
CA ASN A 92 -15.82 -7.27 8.66
C ASN A 92 -15.33 -6.16 7.73
N ASN A 93 -14.28 -5.45 8.14
CA ASN A 93 -13.57 -4.49 7.32
C ASN A 93 -12.07 -4.78 7.37
N PHE A 94 -11.46 -4.84 6.19
CA PHE A 94 -10.02 -4.97 6.02
C PHE A 94 -9.54 -3.77 5.19
N THR A 95 -8.86 -2.82 5.85
CA THR A 95 -8.42 -1.56 5.25
C THR A 95 -6.92 -1.54 5.15
N ILE A 96 -6.43 -1.23 3.95
CA ILE A 96 -5.01 -1.09 3.65
C ILE A 96 -4.78 0.37 3.29
N LEU A 97 -3.99 1.05 4.11
CA LEU A 97 -3.67 2.46 3.98
C LEU A 97 -2.25 2.61 3.43
N PHE A 98 -2.12 3.44 2.41
CA PHE A 98 -0.86 3.71 1.73
C PHE A 98 -0.50 5.18 1.91
N TYR A 99 0.58 5.42 2.63
CA TYR A 99 1.13 6.74 2.89
C TYR A 99 2.32 7.01 1.98
N LYS A 100 2.56 8.27 1.65
CA LYS A 100 3.84 8.70 1.09
C LYS A 100 4.94 8.40 2.11
N LYS A 101 6.06 7.83 1.65
CA LYS A 101 7.27 7.67 2.46
C LYS A 101 7.71 9.02 3.00
N ALA A 102 7.62 9.18 4.30
CA ALA A 102 7.98 10.37 5.06
C ALA A 102 8.64 9.94 6.37
N PHE A 103 9.39 10.83 7.00
CA PHE A 103 9.91 10.57 8.34
C PHE A 103 8.74 10.61 9.33
N LEU A 104 8.22 9.46 9.73
CA LEU A 104 7.19 9.36 10.74
C LEU A 104 7.87 9.45 12.12
N VAL A 105 7.78 10.62 12.76
CA VAL A 105 8.29 10.81 14.13
C VAL A 105 7.28 10.17 15.09
N ASN A 106 7.75 9.32 16.01
CA ASN A 106 6.93 8.60 16.99
C ASN A 106 5.77 7.79 16.38
N TYR A 107 5.98 7.19 15.21
CA TYR A 107 4.94 6.50 14.44
C TYR A 107 4.19 5.42 15.22
N GLU A 108 4.83 4.72 16.16
CA GLU A 108 4.17 3.67 16.93
C GLU A 108 2.96 4.20 17.70
N GLY A 109 3.09 5.34 18.40
CA GLY A 109 1.97 5.95 19.13
C GLY A 109 0.82 6.30 18.19
N HIS A 110 1.12 6.97 17.08
CA HIS A 110 0.11 7.41 16.11
C HIS A 110 -0.58 6.24 15.40
N VAL A 111 0.13 5.17 15.06
CA VAL A 111 -0.47 4.00 14.39
C VAL A 111 -1.32 3.19 15.36
N TYR A 112 -0.90 3.05 16.62
CA TYR A 112 -1.70 2.41 17.66
C TYR A 112 -2.97 3.18 17.97
N GLU A 113 -2.88 4.50 18.11
CA GLU A 113 -4.05 5.38 18.32
C GLU A 113 -5.00 5.33 17.13
N ALA A 114 -4.49 5.44 15.91
CA ALA A 114 -5.33 5.36 14.71
C ALA A 114 -6.05 4.01 14.59
N ALA A 115 -5.37 2.89 14.84
CA ALA A 115 -6.00 1.57 14.78
C ALA A 115 -7.05 1.33 15.88
N ARG A 116 -6.99 2.10 16.98
CA ARG A 116 -7.90 2.00 18.13
C ARG A 116 -9.09 2.96 18.05
N ASP A 117 -8.81 4.22 17.76
CA ASP A 117 -9.71 5.33 18.01
C ASP A 117 -10.31 5.92 16.73
N GLU A 118 -9.65 5.76 15.58
CA GLU A 118 -10.08 6.36 14.32
C GLU A 118 -10.97 5.42 13.52
N GLU A 119 -12.18 5.88 13.16
CA GLU A 119 -13.20 5.07 12.46
C GLU A 119 -12.67 4.44 11.15
N ASN A 120 -11.78 5.15 10.47
CA ASN A 120 -11.20 4.71 9.20
C ASN A 120 -9.74 4.22 9.32
N GLY A 121 -9.19 4.22 10.54
CA GLY A 121 -7.82 3.85 10.83
C GLY A 121 -6.76 4.80 10.28
N THR A 122 -7.12 6.02 9.85
CA THR A 122 -6.14 6.96 9.30
C THR A 122 -5.26 7.57 10.39
N LEU A 123 -3.97 7.70 10.12
CA LEU A 123 -3.04 8.50 10.92
C LEU A 123 -3.40 9.99 10.80
N SER A 124 -4.16 10.53 11.76
CA SER A 124 -4.71 11.89 11.72
C SER A 124 -3.65 12.97 11.49
N ASP A 125 -2.51 12.89 12.19
CA ASP A 125 -1.37 13.82 12.03
C ASP A 125 -0.65 13.70 10.68
N TYR A 126 -0.90 12.62 9.94
CA TYR A 126 -0.27 12.31 8.65
C TYR A 126 -1.31 12.16 7.53
N LYS A 127 -2.52 12.70 7.71
CA LYS A 127 -3.62 12.58 6.74
C LYS A 127 -3.23 13.11 5.35
N ASP A 128 -2.47 14.19 5.30
CA ASP A 128 -1.98 14.79 4.05
C ASP A 128 -0.94 13.91 3.32
N ASN A 129 -0.38 12.92 4.01
CA ASN A 129 0.51 11.93 3.41
C ASN A 129 -0.23 10.69 2.91
N LEU A 130 -1.52 10.52 3.20
CA LEU A 130 -2.30 9.39 2.68
C LEU A 130 -2.49 9.56 1.18
N ILE A 131 -1.98 8.62 0.39
CA ILE A 131 -2.05 8.68 -1.09
C ILE A 131 -3.04 7.69 -1.68
N ALA A 132 -3.31 6.59 -0.99
CA ALA A 132 -4.31 5.62 -1.42
C ALA A 132 -4.88 4.82 -0.26
N LEU A 133 -6.08 4.29 -0.47
CA LEU A 133 -6.76 3.36 0.41
C LEU A 133 -7.42 2.25 -0.41
N ILE A 134 -7.26 1.02 0.03
CA ILE A 134 -8.03 -0.13 -0.45
C ILE A 134 -8.75 -0.73 0.75
N ARG A 135 -10.08 -0.81 0.67
CA ARG A 135 -10.91 -1.40 1.72
C ARG A 135 -11.74 -2.54 1.17
N TYR A 136 -11.77 -3.62 1.93
CA TYR A 136 -12.67 -4.74 1.73
C TYR A 136 -13.69 -4.75 2.86
N THR A 137 -14.97 -4.67 2.52
CA THR A 137 -16.06 -4.71 3.47
C THR A 137 -16.90 -5.95 3.22
N LYS A 138 -17.21 -6.68 4.28
CA LYS A 138 -18.10 -7.84 4.23
C LYS A 138 -19.54 -7.35 4.10
N GLY A 139 -20.11 -7.53 2.92
CA GLY A 139 -21.51 -7.27 2.62
C GLY A 139 -22.43 -8.40 3.07
N ASN A 140 -23.71 -8.25 2.75
CA ASN A 140 -24.73 -9.26 3.01
C ASN A 140 -24.39 -10.58 2.32
N HIS A 141 -24.71 -11.70 2.97
CA HIS A 141 -24.42 -13.07 2.49
C HIS A 141 -22.92 -13.39 2.32
N GLY A 142 -22.03 -12.61 2.92
CA GLY A 142 -20.59 -12.90 2.93
C GLY A 142 -19.84 -12.47 1.66
N LEU A 143 -20.49 -11.71 0.77
CA LEU A 143 -19.82 -11.10 -0.38
C LEU A 143 -18.82 -10.03 0.09
N LEU A 144 -17.64 -10.00 -0.50
CA LEU A 144 -16.65 -8.96 -0.24
C LEU A 144 -16.82 -7.81 -1.23
N ILE A 145 -17.08 -6.61 -0.73
CA ILE A 145 -17.15 -5.38 -1.49
C ILE A 145 -15.81 -4.69 -1.41
N ARG A 146 -15.22 -4.35 -2.55
CA ARG A 146 -13.94 -3.64 -2.61
C ARG A 146 -14.13 -2.16 -2.96
N GLN A 147 -13.65 -1.29 -2.10
CA GLN A 147 -13.53 0.14 -2.32
C GLN A 147 -12.06 0.52 -2.54
N ARG A 148 -11.83 1.49 -3.43
CA ARG A 148 -10.51 2.07 -3.70
C ARG A 148 -10.64 3.58 -3.74
N VAL A 149 -9.70 4.26 -3.09
CA VAL A 149 -9.61 5.72 -3.09
C VAL A 149 -8.18 6.09 -3.39
N LEU A 150 -7.97 6.98 -4.35
CA LEU A 150 -6.71 7.66 -4.58
C LEU A 150 -6.88 9.09 -4.10
N TYR A 151 -5.94 9.57 -3.32
CA TYR A 151 -5.91 10.94 -2.81
C TYR A 151 -5.01 11.79 -3.72
N PRO A 152 -5.37 13.06 -3.96
CA PRO A 152 -4.64 13.96 -4.85
C PRO A 152 -3.24 14.33 -4.32
#